data_AF-A0A2S7N101-F1
#
_entry.id   AF-A0A2S7N101-F1
#
_cell.length_a   1.000
_cell.length_b   1.000
_cell.length_c   1.000
_cell.angle_alpha   90.00
_cell.angle_beta   90.00
_cell.angle_gamma   90.00
#
_symmetry.space_group_name_H-M   'P 1'
#
loop_
_entity.id
_entity.type
_entity.pdbx_description
1 polymer ?
#
loop_
_entity_poly.entity_id
_entity_poly.type
_entity_poly.pdbx_seq_one_letter_code
_entity_poly.pdbx_strand_id
1 'polypeptide(L)' 'MKIKHYALLTVSIIFAIIGHFKVSTSVQPNGIEIYTNPSVLANISNGVLLGGVLFFIGMAILTYSLYHIVKEHA' A
#
# COMPACT_ATOMS: atom_id res chain seq x y z
N MET A 1 5.93 15.96 -20.27
CA MET A 1 5.39 15.74 -18.90
C MET A 1 4.60 14.44 -18.80
N LYS A 2 3.76 14.11 -19.78
CA LYS A 2 3.03 12.83 -19.93
C LYS A 2 3.79 11.55 -19.48
N ILE A 3 5.00 11.31 -19.99
CA ILE A 3 5.77 10.10 -19.64
C ILE A 3 6.09 10.00 -18.14
N LYS A 4 6.28 11.14 -17.46
CA LYS A 4 6.54 11.19 -16.03
C LYS A 4 5.31 10.78 -15.23
N HIS A 5 4.11 11.20 -15.65
CA HIS A 5 2.86 10.83 -14.98
C HIS A 5 2.48 9.37 -15.20
N TYR A 6 2.74 8.79 -16.39
CA TYR A 6 2.56 7.35 -16.61
C TYR A 6 3.56 6.51 -15.80
N ALA A 7 4.82 6.95 -15.68
CA ALA A 7 5.79 6.28 -14.81
C ALA A 7 5.36 6.37 -13.34
N LEU A 8 4.90 7.55 -12.89
CA LEU A 8 4.39 7.76 -11.53
C LEU A 8 3.17 6.88 -11.26
N LEU A 9 2.27 6.74 -12.24
CA LEU A 9 1.11 5.85 -12.19
C LEU A 9 1.54 4.39 -11.98
N THR A 10 2.47 3.87 -12.79
CA THR A 10 2.96 2.48 -12.64
C THR A 10 3.61 2.25 -11.27
N VAL A 11 4.47 3.17 -10.83
CA VAL A 11 5.12 3.09 -9.51
C VAL A 11 4.08 3.10 -8.38
N SER A 12 3.04 3.93 -8.50
CA SER A 12 1.98 4.03 -7.50
C SER A 12 1.19 2.73 -7.33
N ILE A 13 0.91 2.02 -8.43
CA ILE A 13 0.25 0.71 -8.43
C ILE A 13 1.12 -0.33 -7.72
N ILE A 14 2.42 -0.33 -7.98
CA ILE A 14 3.37 -1.25 -7.32
C ILE A 14 3.36 -1.03 -5.81
N PHE A 15 3.45 0.23 -5.35
CA PHE A 15 3.39 0.55 -3.92
C PHE A 15 2.07 0.12 -3.28
N ALA A 16 0.94 0.37 -3.94
CA ALA A 16 -0.38 -0.06 -3.47
C ALA A 16 -0.47 -1.58 -3.33
N ILE A 17 0.00 -2.34 -4.33
CA ILE A 17 0.00 -3.81 -4.31
C ILE A 17 0.88 -4.33 -3.17
N ILE A 18 2.12 -3.84 -3.05
CA ILE A 18 3.05 -4.26 -1.99
C ILE A 18 2.44 -3.98 -0.61
N GLY A 19 1.90 -2.77 -0.42
CA GLY A 19 1.24 -2.39 0.82
C GLY A 19 0.08 -3.31 1.19
N HIS A 20 -0.81 -3.57 0.22
CA HIS A 20 -1.95 -4.47 0.39
C HIS A 20 -1.52 -5.89 0.80
N PHE A 21 -0.58 -6.50 0.08
CA PHE A 21 -0.11 -7.85 0.42
C PHE A 21 0.55 -7.89 1.81
N LYS A 22 1.31 -6.86 2.18
CA LYS A 22 1.94 -6.79 3.50
C LYS A 22 0.90 -6.70 4.62
N VAL A 23 -0.17 -5.90 4.46
CA VAL A 23 -1.27 -5.85 5.42
C VAL A 23 -1.96 -7.21 5.51
N SER A 24 -2.42 -7.76 4.39
CA SER A 24 -3.20 -9.01 4.37
C SER A 24 -2.43 -10.19 4.96
N THR A 25 -1.14 -10.32 4.64
CA THR A 25 -0.29 -11.39 5.20
C THR A 25 0.04 -11.19 6.68
N SER A 26 0.02 -9.95 7.17
CA SER A 26 0.26 -9.66 8.59
C SER A 26 -0.96 -9.94 9.47
N VAL A 27 -2.17 -9.76 8.95
CA VAL A 27 -3.42 -9.99 9.72
C VAL A 27 -3.87 -11.45 9.67
N GLN A 28 -3.30 -12.26 8.77
CA GLN A 28 -3.71 -13.65 8.56
C GLN A 28 -2.71 -14.72 9.05
N PRO A 29 -2.14 -14.66 10.27
CA PRO A 29 -1.43 -15.81 10.81
C PRO A 29 -2.43 -16.64 11.65
N ASN A 30 -2.87 -17.78 11.11
CA ASN A 30 -3.33 -19.02 11.78
C ASN A 30 -4.16 -19.00 13.10
N GLY A 31 -5.01 -18.00 13.39
CA GLY A 31 -6.07 -18.10 14.41
C GLY A 31 -5.78 -17.45 15.78
N ILE A 32 -6.72 -17.63 16.71
CA ILE A 32 -6.87 -16.88 17.98
C ILE A 32 -5.64 -16.99 18.90
N GLU A 33 -4.92 -18.11 18.90
CA GLU A 33 -3.71 -18.34 19.72
C GLU A 33 -2.55 -17.41 19.38
N ILE A 34 -2.53 -16.82 18.18
CA ILE A 34 -1.43 -15.97 17.73
C ILE A 34 -1.53 -14.56 18.31
N TYR A 35 -2.72 -14.15 18.72
CA TYR A 35 -2.99 -12.81 19.26
C TYR A 35 -2.71 -12.67 20.77
N THR A 36 -2.39 -13.76 21.47
CA THR A 36 -2.06 -13.73 22.90
C THR A 36 -0.56 -13.59 23.16
N ASN A 37 0.29 -13.82 22.16
CA ASN A 37 1.73 -13.62 22.25
C ASN A 37 2.10 -12.16 21.91
N PRO A 38 2.60 -11.35 22.87
CA PRO A 38 2.90 -9.94 22.64
C PRO A 38 3.92 -9.69 21.52
N SER A 39 4.89 -10.59 21.35
CA SER A 39 5.91 -10.47 20.30
C SER A 39 5.34 -10.70 18.91
N VAL A 40 4.37 -11.61 18.79
CA VAL A 40 3.70 -11.84 17.51
C VAL A 40 2.74 -10.69 17.21
N LEU A 41 2.02 -10.18 18.22
CA LEU A 41 1.16 -9.02 18.08
C LEU A 41 1.93 -7.77 17.63
N ALA A 42 3.13 -7.54 18.19
CA ALA A 42 4.01 -6.46 17.76
C ALA A 42 4.45 -6.61 16.29
N ASN A 43 4.76 -7.83 15.85
CA ASN A 43 5.12 -8.10 14.46
C ASN A 43 3.95 -7.90 13.50
N ILE A 44 2.74 -8.32 13.88
CA ILE A 44 1.50 -8.06 13.14
C ILE A 44 1.28 -6.55 13.03
N SER A 45 1.32 -5.83 14.14
CA SER A 45 1.13 -4.37 14.20
C SER A 45 2.14 -3.63 13.30
N ASN A 46 3.42 -4.01 13.35
CA ASN A 46 4.45 -3.42 12.50
C ASN A 46 4.24 -3.73 11.02
N GLY A 47 3.84 -4.96 10.70
CA GLY A 47 3.53 -5.38 9.33
C GLY A 47 2.32 -4.62 8.76
N VAL A 48 1.26 -4.47 9.54
CA VAL A 48 0.06 -3.69 9.18
C VAL A 48 0.39 -2.21 9.02
N LEU A 49 1.15 -1.63 9.94
CA LEU A 49 1.55 -0.22 9.87
C LEU A 49 2.37 0.05 8.60
N LEU A 50 3.42 -0.73 8.36
CA LEU A 50 4.29 -0.58 7.20
C LEU A 50 3.51 -0.81 5.90
N GLY A 51 2.71 -1.87 5.85
CA GLY A 51 1.88 -2.19 4.68
C GLY A 51 0.84 -1.09 4.40
N GLY A 52 0.19 -0.59 5.44
CA GLY A 52 -0.79 0.49 5.35
C GLY A 52 -0.17 1.78 4.83
N VAL A 53 0.99 2.18 5.34
CA VAL A 53 1.71 3.37 4.87
C VAL A 53 2.06 3.24 3.39
N LEU A 54 2.61 2.11 2.95
CA LEU A 54 2.93 1.87 1.54
C LEU A 54 1.68 1.91 0.66
N PHE A 55 0.58 1.33 1.13
CA PHE A 55 -0.70 1.35 0.43
C PHE A 55 -1.22 2.78 0.24
N PHE A 56 -1.30 3.56 1.32
CA PHE A 56 -1.81 4.93 1.26
C PHE A 56 -0.92 5.86 0.42
N ILE A 57 0.41 5.72 0.51
CA ILE A 57 1.34 6.46 -0.36
C ILE A 57 1.10 6.09 -1.82
N GLY A 58 1.00 4.79 -2.13
CA GLY A 58 0.67 4.31 -3.47
C GLY A 58 -0.63 4.92 -3.98
N MET A 59 -1.70 4.89 -3.19
CA MET A 59 -2.99 5.46 -3.58
C MET A 59 -2.94 6.99 -3.77
N ALA A 60 -2.22 7.73 -2.93
CA ALA A 60 -2.08 9.18 -3.09
C ALA A 60 -1.35 9.56 -4.39
N ILE A 61 -0.25 8.85 -4.71
CA ILE A 61 0.50 9.06 -5.96
C ILE A 61 -0.36 8.65 -7.16
N LEU A 62 -1.14 7.58 -7.05
CA LEU A 62 -2.06 7.12 -8.09
C LEU A 62 -3.08 8.22 -8.42
N THR A 63 -3.75 8.75 -7.40
CA THR A 63 -4.73 9.83 -7.56
C THR A 63 -4.12 11.08 -8.18
N TYR A 64 -2.93 11.50 -7.73
CA TYR A 64 -2.21 12.63 -8.32
C TYR A 64 -1.87 12.41 -9.80
N SER A 65 -1.41 11.21 -10.14
CA SER A 65 -1.05 10.83 -11.51
C SER A 65 -2.27 10.84 -12.42
N LEU A 66 -3.38 10.24 -11.97
CA LEU A 66 -4.64 10.21 -12.72
C LEU A 66 -5.21 11.61 -12.92
N TYR A 67 -5.23 12.44 -11.87
CA TYR A 67 -5.71 13.82 -11.98
C TYR A 67 -4.97 14.60 -13.07
N HIS A 68 -3.64 14.53 -13.08
CA HIS A 68 -2.84 15.23 -14.09
C HIS A 68 -3.00 14.63 -15.49
N ILE A 69 -3.08 13.31 -15.63
CA ILE A 69 -3.35 12.66 -16.92
C ILE A 69 -4.70 13.13 -17.46
N VAL A 70 -5.77 13.07 -16.68
CA VAL A 70 -7.11 13.49 -17.11
C VAL A 70 -7.14 14.97 -17.46
N LYS A 71 -6.56 15.83 -16.60
CA LYS A 71 -6.51 17.28 -16.85
C LYS A 71 -5.74 17.65 -18.12
N GLU A 72 -4.71 16.90 -18.49
CA GLU A 72 -3.98 17.11 -19.76
C GLU A 72 -4.72 16.59 -21.00
N HIS A 73 -5.82 15.84 -20.83
CA HIS A 73 -6.65 15.29 -21.92
C HIS A 73 -8.04 15.95 -22.04
N ALA A 74 -8.43 16.83 -21.10
CA ALA A 74 -9.63 17.65 -21.16
C ALA A 74 -9.31 19.03 -21.76
#